data_AF-A0A7J9FYB7-F1
#
_entry.id   AF-A0A7J9FYB7-F1
#
_cell.length_a   1.000
_cell.length_b   1.000
_cell.length_c   1.000
_cell.angle_alpha   90.00
_cell.angle_beta   90.00
_cell.angle_gamma   90.00
#
_symmetry.space_group_name_H-M   'P 1'
#
loop_
_entity.id
_entity.type
_entity.pdbx_description
1 polymer ?
#
loop_
_entity_poly.entity_id
_entity_poly.type
_entity_poly.pdbx_seq_one_letter_code
_entity_poly.pdbx_strand_id
1 'polypeptide(L)'
;MRTRKWLHSHLHASPISGNLEVSCFGGESESDTGDYWRLIIEGSGKTWKQDQKIRLQHVDTGGYLHSHDKKYARIAGGQQEVCGVREKRADNVWLAAEGVYLPITE
;
A
#
# COMPACT_ATOMS: atom_id res chain seq x y z
N MET A 1 5.55 -9.38 -12.10
CA MET A 1 5.40 -7.90 -12.12
C MET A 1 6.75 -7.23 -12.37
N ARG A 2 6.77 -5.99 -12.88
CA ARG A 2 7.88 -5.41 -13.69
C ARG A 2 9.26 -5.37 -13.00
N THR A 3 9.35 -4.96 -11.74
CA THR A 3 10.64 -4.80 -11.00
C THR A 3 10.93 -5.91 -9.99
N ARG A 4 9.96 -6.79 -9.72
CA ARG A 4 10.06 -7.91 -8.77
C ARG A 4 10.39 -7.50 -7.31
N LYS A 5 10.04 -6.28 -6.92
CA LYS A 5 10.22 -5.75 -5.56
C LYS A 5 8.92 -5.81 -4.75
N TRP A 6 9.04 -5.85 -3.43
CA TRP A 6 7.93 -5.85 -2.48
C TRP A 6 7.48 -4.44 -2.15
N LEU A 7 6.18 -4.27 -1.85
CA LEU A 7 5.65 -3.03 -1.28
C LEU A 7 6.09 -2.95 0.18
N HIS A 8 6.87 -1.93 0.52
CA HIS A 8 7.59 -1.88 1.79
C HIS A 8 7.32 -0.58 2.56
N SER A 9 7.42 -0.61 3.89
CA SER A 9 7.43 0.59 4.72
C SER A 9 8.28 0.40 5.99
N HIS A 10 8.70 1.53 6.58
CA HIS A 10 9.63 1.58 7.71
C HIS A 10 9.55 2.95 8.40
N LEU A 11 10.37 3.17 9.43
CA LEU A 11 10.41 4.43 10.20
C LEU A 11 11.25 5.52 9.53
N HIS A 12 11.02 5.76 8.23
CA HIS A 12 11.58 6.89 7.49
C HIS A 12 10.50 7.90 7.11
N ALA A 13 10.87 9.17 7.02
CA ALA A 13 9.96 10.24 6.63
C ALA A 13 9.70 10.23 5.12
N SER A 14 8.44 10.34 4.70
CA SER A 14 8.06 10.37 3.30
C SER A 14 8.48 11.71 2.64
N PRO A 15 8.85 11.71 1.33
CA PRO A 15 9.58 12.83 0.73
C PRO A 15 8.83 14.17 0.67
N ILE A 16 7.49 14.15 0.62
CA ILE A 16 6.69 15.38 0.47
C ILE A 16 5.96 15.73 1.76
N SER A 17 5.30 14.76 2.40
CA SER A 17 4.47 15.03 3.58
C SER A 17 5.13 14.72 4.92
N GLY A 18 6.29 14.06 4.95
CA GLY A 18 6.96 13.68 6.19
C GLY A 18 6.20 12.60 6.99
N ASN A 19 5.28 11.88 6.34
CA ASN A 19 4.60 10.72 6.91
C ASN A 19 5.54 9.49 6.90
N LEU A 20 5.03 8.27 7.03
CA LEU A 20 5.87 7.08 6.88
C LEU A 20 6.18 6.86 5.40
N GLU A 21 7.44 6.70 5.03
CA GLU A 21 7.83 6.36 3.67
C GLU A 21 7.27 4.99 3.27
N VAL A 22 6.78 4.91 2.03
CA VAL A 22 6.43 3.65 1.36
C VAL A 22 7.32 3.51 0.13
N SER A 23 7.93 2.35 -0.03
CA SER A 23 8.95 2.11 -1.04
C SER A 23 8.78 0.75 -1.72
N CYS A 24 9.68 0.45 -2.64
CA CYS A 24 9.84 -0.89 -3.21
C CYS A 24 11.16 -1.50 -2.72
N PHE A 25 11.10 -2.59 -1.97
CA PHE A 25 12.26 -3.21 -1.32
C PHE A 25 12.55 -4.62 -1.86
N GLY A 26 13.80 -5.06 -1.69
CA GLY A 26 14.22 -6.45 -1.94
C GLY A 26 14.08 -6.95 -3.38
N GLY A 27 13.73 -8.23 -3.48
CA GLY A 27 13.65 -9.02 -4.72
C GLY A 27 12.98 -10.39 -4.51
N GLU A 28 13.01 -11.26 -5.52
CA GLU A 28 12.33 -12.58 -5.48
C GLU A 28 12.78 -13.48 -4.32
N SER A 29 14.01 -13.33 -3.86
CA SER A 29 14.61 -14.09 -2.76
C SER A 29 14.94 -13.22 -1.54
N GLU A 30 14.44 -11.98 -1.49
CA GLU A 30 14.77 -11.02 -0.44
C GLU A 30 13.50 -10.25 -0.03
N SER A 31 13.03 -10.54 1.19
CA SER A 31 11.85 -9.95 1.82
C SER A 31 11.97 -10.04 3.34
N ASP A 32 11.34 -9.12 4.06
CA ASP A 32 11.27 -9.10 5.51
C ASP A 32 9.89 -8.64 6.04
N THR A 33 9.77 -8.41 7.36
CA THR A 33 8.49 -8.01 7.97
C THR A 33 8.03 -6.61 7.56
N GLY A 34 8.93 -5.76 7.04
CA GLY A 34 8.60 -4.46 6.47
C GLY A 34 7.82 -4.57 5.14
N ASP A 35 7.67 -5.77 4.60
CA ASP A 35 6.83 -6.06 3.43
C ASP A 35 5.42 -6.52 3.81
N TYR A 36 5.12 -6.66 5.12
CA TYR A 36 3.85 -7.23 5.57
C TYR A 36 2.76 -6.17 5.72
N TRP A 37 1.66 -6.38 5.00
CA TRP A 37 0.47 -5.54 5.04
C TRP A 37 -0.75 -6.34 5.47
N ARG A 38 -1.39 -5.92 6.55
CA ARG A 38 -2.68 -6.45 6.99
C ARG A 38 -3.79 -5.89 6.11
N LEU A 39 -4.50 -6.79 5.42
CA LEU A 39 -5.71 -6.47 4.70
C LEU A 39 -6.88 -6.25 5.67
N ILE A 40 -7.55 -5.12 5.52
CA ILE A 40 -8.74 -4.76 6.30
C ILE A 40 -9.87 -4.48 5.32
N ILE A 41 -10.91 -5.28 5.37
CA ILE A 41 -12.14 -5.05 4.61
C ILE A 41 -12.95 -3.97 5.31
N GLU A 42 -13.28 -2.88 4.60
CA GLU A 42 -14.17 -1.84 5.12
C GLU A 42 -15.62 -2.26 4.86
N GLY A 43 -16.29 -2.73 5.90
CA GLY A 43 -17.67 -3.21 5.87
C GLY A 43 -17.79 -4.68 6.28
N SER A 44 -18.76 -5.37 5.71
CA SER A 44 -19.02 -6.79 5.99
C SER A 44 -18.34 -7.71 4.97
N GLY A 45 -17.89 -8.87 5.44
CA GLY A 45 -17.32 -9.92 4.58
C GLY A 45 -16.06 -10.51 5.22
N LYS A 46 -15.76 -11.77 4.87
CA LYS A 46 -14.56 -12.48 5.35
C LYS A 46 -13.53 -12.73 4.25
N THR A 47 -13.89 -12.45 3.00
CA THR A 47 -13.08 -12.68 1.81
C THR A 47 -13.02 -11.40 1.00
N TRP A 48 -11.83 -11.04 0.55
CA TRP A 48 -11.62 -9.86 -0.28
C TRP A 48 -12.09 -10.08 -1.70
N LYS A 49 -12.80 -9.10 -2.24
CA LYS A 49 -13.34 -9.11 -3.61
C LYS A 49 -12.87 -7.88 -4.39
N GLN A 50 -12.94 -7.98 -5.71
CA GLN A 50 -12.83 -6.83 -6.61
C GLN A 50 -13.86 -5.77 -6.22
N ASP A 51 -13.51 -4.48 -6.41
CA ASP A 51 -14.38 -3.32 -6.15
C ASP A 51 -14.85 -3.19 -4.69
N GLN A 52 -14.28 -3.97 -3.78
CA GLN A 52 -14.53 -3.85 -2.35
C GLN A 52 -13.58 -2.81 -1.76
N LYS A 53 -14.15 -1.91 -0.94
CA LYS A 53 -13.36 -0.96 -0.15
C LYS A 53 -12.51 -1.71 0.87
N ILE A 54 -11.22 -1.48 0.81
CA ILE A 54 -10.25 -2.05 1.74
C ILE A 54 -9.27 -1.00 2.24
N ARG A 55 -8.51 -1.37 3.26
CA ARG A 55 -7.27 -0.72 3.65
C ARG A 55 -6.17 -1.76 3.73
N LEU A 56 -4.95 -1.32 3.49
CA LEU A 56 -3.74 -2.06 3.77
C LEU A 56 -3.03 -1.35 4.93
N GLN A 57 -2.91 -2.03 6.07
CA GLN A 57 -2.17 -1.50 7.23
C GLN A 57 -0.82 -2.20 7.33
N HIS A 58 0.25 -1.44 7.24
CA HIS A 58 1.59 -1.96 7.44
C HIS A 58 1.72 -2.52 8.86
N VAL A 59 2.18 -3.76 8.98
CA VAL A 59 2.15 -4.50 10.25
C VAL A 59 3.10 -3.87 11.28
N ASP A 60 4.32 -3.54 10.89
CA ASP A 60 5.35 -3.10 11.83
C ASP A 60 5.17 -1.64 12.29
N THR A 61 4.69 -0.76 11.40
CA THR A 61 4.57 0.68 11.71
C THR A 61 3.14 1.11 12.08
N GLY A 62 2.15 0.26 11.83
CA GLY A 62 0.73 0.55 11.99
C GLY A 62 0.16 1.55 10.97
N GLY A 63 0.96 2.00 9.99
CA GLY A 63 0.55 2.98 8.98
C GLY A 63 -0.36 2.37 7.92
N TYR A 64 -1.47 3.03 7.60
CA TYR A 64 -2.31 2.69 6.46
C TYR A 64 -1.70 3.21 5.17
N LEU A 65 -1.66 2.37 4.12
CA LEU A 65 -1.24 2.76 2.78
C LEU A 65 -2.13 3.93 2.31
N HIS A 66 -1.51 5.05 2.00
CA HIS A 66 -2.18 6.33 1.82
C HIS A 66 -1.62 7.02 0.59
N SER A 67 -2.48 7.70 -0.16
CA SER A 67 -2.07 8.62 -1.21
C SER A 67 -3.02 9.80 -1.24
N HIS A 68 -2.59 10.92 -1.78
CA HIS A 68 -3.32 12.18 -1.72
C HIS A 68 -2.79 13.13 -2.79
N ASP A 69 -3.42 14.29 -2.99
CA ASP A 69 -3.04 15.23 -4.05
C ASP A 69 -1.79 16.08 -3.73
N LYS A 70 -0.70 15.42 -3.33
CA LYS A 70 0.64 16.00 -3.28
C LYS A 70 1.50 15.27 -4.29
N LYS A 71 2.05 16.01 -5.25
CA LYS A 71 2.70 15.47 -6.44
C LYS A 71 4.16 15.85 -6.53
N TYR A 72 4.96 14.98 -7.12
CA TYR A 72 6.33 15.31 -7.50
C TYR A 72 6.34 16.36 -8.63
N ALA A 73 7.33 17.26 -8.59
CA ALA A 73 7.42 18.39 -9.53
C ALA A 73 8.44 18.19 -10.66
N ARG A 74 9.45 17.32 -10.48
CA ARG A 74 10.54 17.11 -11.45
C ARG A 74 10.51 15.68 -11.98
N ILE A 75 11.37 14.81 -11.46
CA ILE A 75 11.34 13.37 -11.76
C ILE A 75 10.03 12.79 -11.21
N ALA A 76 9.41 11.89 -11.98
CA ALA A 76 8.05 11.38 -11.72
C ALA A 76 7.00 12.50 -11.63
N GLY A 77 7.22 13.62 -12.34
CA GLY A 77 6.35 14.78 -12.34
C GLY A 77 4.89 14.43 -12.57
N GLY A 78 4.01 14.94 -11.69
CA GLY A 78 2.57 14.71 -11.74
C GLY A 78 2.09 13.45 -11.01
N GLN A 79 2.99 12.51 -10.66
CA GLN A 79 2.64 11.36 -9.82
C GLN A 79 2.46 11.82 -8.37
N GLN A 80 1.49 11.22 -7.68
CA GLN A 80 1.20 11.49 -6.27
C GLN A 80 2.18 10.76 -5.35
N GLU A 81 2.42 11.34 -4.16
CA GLU A 81 3.09 10.65 -3.08
C GLU A 81 2.24 9.47 -2.59
N VAL A 82 2.89 8.34 -2.32
CA VAL A 82 2.33 7.24 -1.53
C VAL A 82 3.11 7.17 -0.23
N CYS A 83 2.41 7.10 0.90
CA CYS A 83 2.98 7.08 2.24
C CYS A 83 2.12 6.26 3.21
N GLY A 84 2.59 6.10 4.45
CA GLY A 84 1.84 5.48 5.54
C GLY A 84 1.33 6.53 6.53
N VAL A 85 0.02 6.50 6.84
CA VAL A 85 -0.61 7.37 7.85
C VAL A 85 -1.28 6.51 8.91
N ARG A 86 -1.04 6.79 10.20
CA ARG A 86 -1.52 5.93 11.31
C ARG A 86 -3.02 6.02 11.58
N GLU A 87 -3.70 7.00 11.00
CA GLU A 87 -5.14 7.21 11.16
C GLU A 87 -5.91 6.70 9.94
N LYS A 88 -7.11 6.16 10.16
CA LYS A 88 -8.06 5.90 9.07
C LYS A 88 -8.57 7.24 8.52
N ARG A 89 -8.49 7.40 7.21
CA ARG A 89 -8.90 8.58 6.43
C ARG A 89 -9.66 8.14 5.17
N ALA A 90 -10.24 9.10 4.45
CA ALA A 90 -10.82 8.81 3.12
C ALA A 90 -9.74 8.38 2.12
N ASP A 91 -8.57 9.03 2.20
CA ASP A 91 -7.43 8.93 1.29
C ASP A 91 -6.58 7.65 1.44
N ASN A 92 -6.92 6.79 2.40
CA ASN A 92 -6.30 5.46 2.56
C ASN A 92 -7.32 4.33 2.44
N VAL A 93 -8.38 4.56 1.65
CA VAL A 93 -9.29 3.53 1.14
C VAL A 93 -8.86 3.17 -0.28
N TRP A 94 -8.70 1.87 -0.53
CA TRP A 94 -8.34 1.34 -1.84
C TRP A 94 -9.41 0.36 -2.32
N LEU A 95 -9.41 0.09 -3.63
CA LEU A 95 -10.21 -0.95 -4.26
C LEU A 95 -9.28 -1.77 -5.15
N ALA A 96 -9.44 -3.09 -5.16
CA ALA A 96 -8.84 -3.90 -6.21
C ALA A 96 -9.62 -3.68 -7.50
N ALA A 97 -8.90 -3.41 -8.59
CA ALA A 97 -9.46 -3.22 -9.93
C ALA A 97 -8.62 -4.00 -10.96
N GLU A 98 -9.26 -4.36 -12.08
CA GLU A 98 -8.59 -4.97 -13.26
C GLU A 98 -7.77 -6.23 -12.94
N GLY A 99 -8.26 -7.06 -12.01
CA GLY A 99 -7.55 -8.25 -11.54
C GLY A 99 -7.68 -9.45 -12.48
N VAL A 100 -6.62 -10.26 -12.54
CA VAL A 100 -6.66 -11.64 -13.03
C VAL A 100 -6.60 -12.56 -11.81
N TYR A 101 -7.71 -13.21 -11.49
CA TYR A 101 -7.84 -14.05 -10.29
C TYR A 101 -7.64 -15.52 -10.64
N LEU A 102 -6.70 -16.17 -9.96
CA LEU A 102 -6.44 -17.60 -10.12
C LEU A 102 -7.59 -18.43 -9.51
N PRO A 103 -7.80 -19.68 -9.98
CA PRO A 103 -8.80 -20.56 -9.41
C PRO A 103 -8.61 -20.76 -7.90
N ILE A 104 -9.72 -20.87 -7.17
CA ILE A 104 -9.72 -21.20 -5.75
C ILE A 104 -9.42 -22.69 -5.63
N THR A 105 -8.34 -23.04 -4.95
CA THR A 105 -8.12 -24.39 -4.44
C THR A 105 -8.73 -24.47 -3.05
N GLU A 106 -9.87 -25.14 -2.93
CA GLU A 106 -10.43 -25.53 -1.63
C GLU A 106 -9.74 -26.79 -1.08
#